data_AF-X1GIW4-F1
#
_entry.id   AF-X1GIW4-F1
#
_cell.length_a   1.000
_cell.length_b   1.000
_cell.length_c   1.000
_cell.angle_alpha   90.00
_cell.angle_beta   90.00
_cell.angle_gamma   90.00
#
_symmetry.space_group_name_H-M   'P 1'
#
loop_
_entity.id
_entity.type
_entity.pdbx_description
1 polymer ?
#
loop_
_entity_poly.entity_id
_entity_poly.type
_entity_poly.pdbx_seq_one_letter_code
_entity_poly.pdbx_strand_id
1 'polypeptide(L)'
;MLIAILTVFFAKNLARTRVGRAFIAIRDNDLAAEVMGINLFRYKLLAFFIGCFLAGIAGSLLAHWIGFMSAENFTLMDSILYIGMII
;
A
#
# COMPACT_ATOMS: atom_id res chain seq x y z
N MET A 1 -5.63 16.92 5.33
CA MET A 1 -4.23 17.18 5.76
C MET A 1 -3.78 16.28 6.92
N LEU A 2 -4.55 16.17 8.01
CA LEU A 2 -4.19 15.36 9.18
C LEU A 2 -3.99 13.86 8.88
N ILE A 3 -4.91 13.27 8.09
CA ILE A 3 -4.81 11.88 7.64
C ILE A 3 -3.52 11.67 6.82
N ALA A 4 -3.19 12.57 5.90
CA ALA A 4 -1.97 12.47 5.11
C ALA A 4 -0.71 12.47 5.98
N ILE A 5 -0.64 13.34 7.00
CA ILE A 5 0.48 13.40 7.94
C ILE A 5 0.61 12.09 8.73
N LEU A 6 -0.51 11.55 9.23
CA LEU A 6 -0.51 10.26 9.95
C LEU A 6 -0.08 9.10 9.05
N THR A 7 -0.59 9.03 7.83
CA THR A 7 -0.26 7.99 6.87
C THR A 7 1.22 8.03 6.47
N VAL A 8 1.77 9.22 6.21
CA VAL A 8 3.20 9.39 5.90
C VAL A 8 4.07 9.05 7.11
N PHE A 9 3.68 9.47 8.31
CA PHE A 9 4.38 9.13 9.54
C PHE A 9 4.40 7.61 9.77
N PHE A 10 3.26 6.95 9.60
CA PHE A 10 3.13 5.50 9.70
C PHE A 10 4.02 4.78 8.67
N ALA A 11 3.96 5.19 7.40
CA ALA A 11 4.78 4.60 6.33
C ALA A 11 6.29 4.76 6.62
N LYS A 12 6.71 5.94 7.07
CA LYS A 12 8.12 6.19 7.44
C LYS A 12 8.56 5.39 8.65
N ASN A 13 7.70 5.22 9.65
CA ASN A 13 7.99 4.40 10.81
C ASN A 13 8.11 2.93 10.43
N LEU A 14 7.18 2.42 9.62
CA LEU A 14 7.18 1.06 9.10
C LEU A 14 8.50 0.73 8.39
N ALA A 15 8.98 1.61 7.51
CA ALA A 15 10.25 1.45 6.82
C ALA A 15 11.47 1.33 7.77
N ARG A 16 11.42 1.96 8.94
CA ARG A 16 12.49 1.91 9.96
C ARG A 16 12.40 0.70 10.89
N THR A 17 11.25 0.03 10.95
CA THR A 17 11.04 -1.13 11.82
C THR A 17 11.68 -2.41 11.29
N ARG A 18 11.62 -3.50 12.09
CA ARG A 18 12.03 -4.85 11.66
C ARG A 18 11.27 -5.31 10.40
N VAL A 19 10.00 -4.92 10.27
CA VAL A 19 9.14 -5.26 9.13
C VAL A 19 9.68 -4.62 7.84
N GLY A 20 10.04 -3.33 7.89
CA GLY A 20 10.65 -2.64 6.75
C GLY A 20 11.97 -3.27 6.31
N ARG A 21 12.82 -3.67 7.26
CA ARG A 21 14.07 -4.40 6.94
C ARG A 21 13.82 -5.77 6.32
N ALA A 22 12.81 -6.50 6.79
CA ALA A 22 12.40 -7.76 6.19
C ALA A 22 11.91 -7.57 4.75
N PHE A 23 11.15 -6.50 4.47
CA PHE A 23 10.72 -6.19 3.10
C PHE A 23 11.89 -5.89 2.16
N ILE A 24 12.93 -5.20 2.63
CA ILE A 24 14.14 -4.94 1.85
C ILE A 24 14.86 -6.26 1.54
N ALA A 25 15.03 -7.14 2.53
CA ALA A 25 15.68 -8.44 2.33
C ALA A 25 14.92 -9.33 1.33
N ILE A 26 13.59 -9.36 1.42
CA ILE A 26 12.70 -10.08 0.49
C ILE A 26 12.84 -9.51 -0.93
N ARG A 27 12.84 -8.18 -1.07
CA ARG A 27 12.99 -7.50 -2.36
C ARG A 27 14.34 -7.82 -3.02
N ASP A 28 15.41 -7.90 -2.25
CA ASP A 28 16.75 -8.15 -2.78
C ASP A 28 16.92 -9.62 -3.21
N ASN A 29 16.53 -10.58 -2.35
CA ASN A 29 16.48 -12.00 -2.71
C ASN A 29 15.58 -12.81 -1.76
N ASP A 30 14.44 -13.26 -2.27
CA ASP A 30 13.46 -14.11 -1.56
C ASP A 30 14.10 -15.37 -0.95
N LEU A 31 14.91 -16.10 -1.72
CA LEU A 31 15.54 -17.36 -1.25
C LEU A 31 16.53 -17.10 -0.11
N ALA A 32 17.33 -16.04 -0.22
CA ALA A 32 18.27 -15.66 0.83
C ALA A 32 17.53 -15.23 2.12
N ALA A 33 16.42 -14.51 1.98
CA ALA A 33 15.59 -14.11 3.11
C ALA A 33 14.97 -15.33 3.82
N GLU A 34 14.51 -16.33 3.08
CA GLU A 34 13.97 -17.57 3.63
C GLU A 34 15.03 -18.37 4.40
N VAL A 35 16.24 -18.49 3.86
CA VAL A 35 17.38 -19.15 4.54
C VAL A 35 17.79 -18.42 5.82
N MET A 36 17.64 -17.09 5.87
CA MET A 36 17.85 -16.29 7.10
C MET A 36 16.71 -16.41 8.12
N GLY A 37 15.72 -17.28 7.89
CA GLY A 37 14.61 -17.53 8.81
C GLY A 37 13.46 -16.52 8.70
N ILE A 38 13.41 -15.72 7.63
CA ILE A 38 12.30 -14.79 7.38
C ILE A 38 11.16 -15.57 6.70
N ASN A 39 9.97 -15.57 7.32
CA ASN A 39 8.80 -16.20 6.73
C ASN A 39 8.23 -15.36 5.57
N LEU A 40 8.60 -15.70 4.34
CA LEU A 40 8.19 -14.99 3.12
C LEU A 40 6.67 -14.80 3.03
N PHE A 41 5.91 -15.86 3.28
CA PHE A 41 4.44 -15.84 3.16
C PHE A 41 3.82 -14.77 4.08
N ARG A 42 4.22 -14.74 5.36
CA ARG A 42 3.70 -13.78 6.33
C ARG A 42 4.04 -12.34 5.93
N TYR A 43 5.28 -12.08 5.50
CA TYR A 43 5.69 -10.72 5.15
C TYR A 43 5.07 -10.25 3.82
N LYS A 44 4.95 -11.12 2.81
CA LYS A 44 4.24 -10.78 1.57
C LYS A 44 2.75 -10.48 1.82
N LEU A 45 2.10 -11.28 2.67
CA LEU A 45 0.71 -11.01 3.08
C LEU A 45 0.58 -9.67 3.83
N LEU A 46 1.54 -9.36 4.71
CA LEU A 46 1.56 -8.11 5.45
C LEU A 46 1.77 -6.90 4.51
N ALA A 47 2.66 -7.02 3.52
CA ALA A 47 2.86 -6.00 2.49
C ALA A 47 1.58 -5.74 1.69
N PHE A 48 0.89 -6.80 1.26
CA PHE A 48 -0.40 -6.70 0.57
C PHE A 48 -1.46 -6.03 1.45
N PHE A 49 -1.57 -6.45 2.72
CA PHE A 49 -2.51 -5.88 3.67
C PHE A 49 -2.28 -4.38 3.90
N ILE A 50 -1.03 -3.94 4.08
CA ILE A 50 -0.70 -2.52 4.23
C ILE A 50 -1.10 -1.74 2.98
N GLY A 51 -0.82 -2.28 1.78
CA GLY A 51 -1.24 -1.67 0.52
C GLY A 51 -2.75 -1.47 0.44
N CYS A 52 -3.52 -2.53 0.71
CA CYS A 52 -4.99 -2.46 0.72
C CYS A 52 -5.52 -1.48 1.78
N PHE A 53 -4.91 -1.44 2.96
CA PHE A 53 -5.30 -0.52 4.02
C PHE A 53 -5.09 0.94 3.61
N LEU A 54 -3.93 1.25 3.02
CA LEU A 54 -3.64 2.60 2.52
C LEU A 54 -4.54 3.00 1.35
N ALA A 55 -4.81 2.08 0.41
CA ALA A 55 -5.76 2.30 -0.68
C ALA A 55 -7.19 2.53 -0.15
N GLY A 56 -7.60 1.81 0.88
CA GLY A 56 -8.89 1.99 1.55
C GLY A 56 -9.04 3.38 2.18
N ILE A 57 -8.00 3.88 2.86
CA ILE A 57 -7.98 5.26 3.39
C ILE A 57 -8.12 6.28 2.27
N ALA A 58 -7.39 6.09 1.16
CA ALA A 58 -7.47 7.00 0.02
C ALA A 58 -8.88 7.01 -0.61
N GLY A 59 -9.49 5.84 -0.82
CA GLY A 59 -10.84 5.72 -1.36
C GLY A 59 -11.93 6.28 -0.42
N SER A 60 -11.80 6.04 0.89
CA SER A 60 -12.68 6.63 1.91
C SER A 60 -12.62 8.16 1.88
N LEU A 61 -11.42 8.73 1.76
CA LEU A 61 -11.24 10.17 1.71
C LEU A 61 -11.83 10.77 0.42
N LEU A 62 -11.67 10.07 -0.71
CA LEU A 62 -12.29 10.43 -1.99
C LEU A 62 -13.82 10.43 -1.87
N ALA A 63 -14.42 9.40 -1.27
CA ALA A 63 -15.86 9.31 -1.06
C ALA A 63 -16.39 10.45 -0.19
N HIS A 64 -15.65 10.81 0.87
CA HIS A 64 -16.02 11.93 1.71
C HIS A 64 -15.93 13.27 0.98
N TRP A 65 -14.97 13.44 0.07
CA TRP A 65 -14.80 14.67 -0.69
C TRP A 65 -15.87 14.86 -1.77
N ILE A 66 -16.21 13.80 -2.51
CA ILE A 66 -17.22 13.85 -3.58
C ILE A 66 -18.63 13.94 -2.98
N GLY A 67 -18.85 13.40 -1.77
CA GLY A 67 -20.12 13.46 -1.04
C GLY A 67 -21.20 12.51 -1.57
N PHE A 68 -21.24 12.25 -2.88
CA PHE A 68 -22.12 11.28 -3.52
C PHE A 68 -21.37 10.51 -4.61
N MET A 69 -21.29 9.18 -4.47
CA MET A 69 -20.62 8.33 -5.45
C MET A 69 -21.62 7.77 -6.46
N SER A 70 -21.52 8.22 -7.71
CA SER A 70 -22.23 7.63 -8.86
C SER A 70 -21.23 6.96 -9.81
N ALA A 71 -21.70 5.95 -10.57
CA ALA A 71 -20.88 5.23 -11.55
C ALA A 71 -20.31 6.15 -12.65
N GLU A 72 -20.92 7.31 -12.89
CA GLU A 72 -20.44 8.31 -13.84
C GLU A 72 -19.11 8.97 -13.40
N ASN A 73 -18.79 8.94 -12.11
CA ASN A 73 -17.53 9.48 -11.58
C ASN A 73 -16.32 8.56 -11.84
N PHE A 74 -16.55 7.33 -12.32
CA PHE A 74 -15.51 6.34 -12.57
C PHE A 74 -15.49 6.00 -14.05
N THR A 75 -14.99 6.94 -14.86
CA THR A 75 -14.98 6.74 -16.31
C THR A 75 -13.93 5.71 -16.73
N LEU A 76 -14.08 5.19 -17.95
CA LEU A 76 -13.10 4.27 -18.53
C LEU A 76 -11.71 4.93 -18.63
N MET A 77 -11.67 6.24 -18.88
CA MET A 77 -10.42 7.01 -18.91
C MET A 77 -9.73 7.02 -17.54
N ASP A 78 -10.46 7.25 -16.44
CA ASP A 78 -9.90 7.23 -15.08
C ASP A 78 -9.33 5.86 -14.72
N SER A 79 -10.01 4.79 -15.15
CA SER A 79 -9.55 3.41 -14.93
C SER A 79 -8.24 3.11 -15.67
N ILE A 80 -8.10 3.59 -16.92
CA ILE A 80 -6.86 3.45 -17.70
C ILE A 80 -5.72 4.21 -16.99
N LEU A 81 -5.98 5.42 -16.50
CA LEU A 81 -4.98 6.23 -15.80
C LEU A 81 -4.51 5.54 -14.51
N TYR A 82 -5.40 4.93 -13.72
CA TYR A 82 -5.01 4.21 -12.50
C TYR A 82 -4.13 2.99 -12.79
N ILE A 83 -4.42 2.22 -13.84
CA ILE A 83 -3.55 1.12 -14.27
C ILE A 83 -2.20 1.66 -14.77
N GLY A 84 -2.22 2.76 -15.52
CA GLY A 84 -1.01 3.41 -16.02
C GLY A 84 -0.07 3.93 -14.92
N MET A 85 -0.57 4.25 -13.72
CA MET A 85 0.26 4.64 -12.59
C MET A 85 0.99 3.46 -11.91
N ILE A 86 0.54 2.22 -12.13
CA ILE A 86 1.13 1.01 -11.55
C ILE A 86 2.27 0.44 -12.42
N ILE A 87 2.21 0.70 -13.72
CA ILE A 87 3.19 0.26 -14.74
C ILE A 87 4.38 1.21 -14.74
#